data_AF-A0A096P9D0-F1
#
_entry.id   AF-A0A096P9D0-F1
#
_cell.length_a   1.000
_cell.length_b   1.000
_cell.length_c   1.000
_cell.angle_alpha   90.00
_cell.angle_beta   90.00
_cell.angle_gamma   90.00
#
_symmetry.space_group_name_H-M   'P 1'
#
loop_
_entity.id
_entity.type
_entity.pdbx_description
1 polymer ?
#
loop_
_entity_poly.entity_id
_entity_poly.type
_entity_poly.pdbx_seq_one_letter_code
_entity_poly.pdbx_strand_id
1 'polypeptide(L)'
;MSSASTMRVSTARGGALGAKRAVSSARALRARVDMSAAVSFTRERAAVVASATKRATSYAHTNRKGLAAFVERASAKQMKGDLIPFRVGMTLKVGVTVAEGNKTRVQPYEGVVIAIHRAGVATTVTVRKTMQGFGVERVFPVHSPLCTFEEIRGAGKPVVRRAKLFYLRKLVGKQARLKTRFVAKKDQAKK
;
A
#
# COMPACT_ATOMS: atom_id res chain seq x y z
N MET A 1 -39.29 -23.63 34.06
CA MET A 1 -40.44 -22.73 33.83
C MET A 1 -40.07 -21.90 32.62
N SER A 2 -40.71 -21.88 31.45
CA SER A 2 -42.00 -22.37 30.95
C SER A 2 -41.82 -22.47 29.42
N SER A 3 -41.93 -23.67 28.84
CA SER A 3 -42.97 -24.08 27.86
C SER A 3 -43.03 -23.28 26.54
N ALA A 4 -42.67 -23.92 25.42
CA ALA A 4 -43.60 -24.48 24.40
C ALA A 4 -44.06 -23.40 23.39
N SER A 5 -44.14 -23.62 22.08
CA SER A 5 -44.98 -24.60 21.37
C SER A 5 -44.78 -24.35 19.85
N THR A 6 -44.40 -25.35 19.04
CA THR A 6 -45.22 -26.04 18.00
C THR A 6 -45.59 -25.12 16.80
N MET A 7 -45.37 -25.42 15.51
CA MET A 7 -45.81 -26.57 14.72
C MET A 7 -45.09 -26.61 13.35
N ARG A 8 -44.84 -27.84 12.86
CA ARG A 8 -44.70 -28.17 11.43
C ARG A 8 -46.03 -27.93 10.70
N VAL A 9 -46.02 -27.78 9.37
CA VAL A 9 -46.60 -28.73 8.39
C VAL A 9 -46.45 -28.20 6.95
N SER A 10 -46.40 -29.20 6.08
CA SER A 10 -46.20 -29.35 4.64
C SER A 10 -47.18 -28.70 3.65
N THR A 11 -46.87 -28.97 2.37
CA THR A 11 -47.69 -29.04 1.13
C THR A 11 -47.58 -27.80 0.24
N ALA A 12 -46.99 -27.86 -0.96
CA ALA A 12 -47.29 -28.58 -2.20
C ALA A 12 -48.13 -27.75 -3.19
N ARG A 13 -47.56 -27.61 -4.40
CA ARG A 13 -48.19 -27.49 -5.73
C ARG A 13 -49.05 -26.25 -6.05
N GLY A 14 -48.62 -25.59 -7.13
CA GLY A 14 -49.42 -25.49 -8.36
C GLY A 14 -50.29 -24.24 -8.50
N GLY A 15 -50.05 -23.48 -9.58
CA GLY A 15 -50.90 -22.36 -9.96
C GLY A 15 -50.51 -21.80 -11.31
N ALA A 16 -50.74 -22.59 -12.37
CA ALA A 16 -50.70 -22.12 -13.74
C ALA A 16 -51.92 -21.23 -13.99
N LEU A 17 -51.69 -19.95 -14.32
CA LEU A 17 -52.72 -19.07 -14.86
C LEU A 17 -52.68 -19.17 -16.39
N GLY A 18 -53.68 -19.85 -16.94
CA GLY A 18 -53.99 -19.84 -18.35
C GLY A 18 -54.71 -18.55 -18.74
N ALA A 19 -54.31 -17.97 -19.85
CA ALA A 19 -55.17 -17.12 -20.67
C ALA A 19 -55.40 -17.86 -21.99
N LYS A 20 -56.63 -18.33 -22.19
CA LYS A 20 -57.11 -18.88 -23.47
C LYS A 20 -57.73 -17.76 -24.31
N ARG A 21 -57.50 -17.88 -25.62
CA ARG A 21 -58.26 -17.39 -26.79
C ARG A 21 -58.13 -15.92 -27.20
N ALA A 22 -57.53 -15.72 -28.37
CA ALA A 22 -58.28 -15.33 -29.57
C ALA A 22 -57.54 -15.83 -30.82
N VAL A 23 -58.20 -16.70 -31.60
CA VAL A 23 -57.80 -17.00 -32.97
C VAL A 23 -58.63 -16.06 -33.83
N SER A 24 -57.99 -15.14 -34.56
CA SER A 24 -58.64 -14.48 -35.69
C SER A 24 -57.63 -14.07 -36.75
N SER A 25 -57.92 -14.55 -37.96
CA SER A 25 -57.52 -14.04 -39.26
C SER A 25 -56.02 -13.90 -39.55
N ALA A 26 -55.54 -14.89 -40.29
CA ALA A 26 -54.40 -14.79 -41.17
C ALA A 26 -54.41 -13.49 -42.01
N ARG A 27 -53.36 -12.69 -41.88
CA ARG A 27 -52.77 -11.99 -43.02
C ARG A 27 -51.25 -12.06 -42.89
N ALA A 28 -50.69 -13.03 -43.58
CA ALA A 28 -49.26 -13.22 -43.69
C ALA A 28 -48.64 -12.06 -44.47
N LEU A 29 -47.89 -11.21 -43.78
CA LEU A 29 -46.75 -10.50 -44.34
C LEU A 29 -45.50 -11.06 -43.66
N ARG A 30 -45.06 -12.22 -44.15
CA ARG A 30 -43.74 -12.75 -43.80
C ARG A 30 -42.70 -11.90 -44.52
N ALA A 31 -42.23 -10.85 -43.85
CA ALA A 31 -40.85 -10.43 -44.08
C ALA A 31 -39.98 -11.62 -43.65
N ARG A 32 -39.43 -12.34 -44.63
CA ARG A 32 -38.37 -13.32 -44.37
C ARG A 32 -37.19 -12.51 -43.83
N VAL A 33 -37.09 -12.38 -42.51
CA VAL A 33 -35.81 -12.04 -41.89
C VAL A 33 -34.99 -13.32 -42.02
N ASP A 34 -33.93 -13.28 -42.81
CA ASP A 34 -33.01 -14.39 -42.99
C ASP A 34 -32.45 -14.80 -41.61
N MET A 35 -32.98 -15.92 -41.09
CA MET A 35 -32.59 -16.52 -39.82
C MET A 35 -31.12 -16.98 -39.80
N SER A 36 -30.47 -17.09 -40.97
CA SER A 36 -29.05 -17.40 -41.10
C SER A 36 -28.14 -16.26 -40.64
N ALA A 37 -28.53 -15.00 -40.88
CA ALA A 37 -27.76 -13.82 -40.50
C ALA A 37 -27.75 -13.58 -38.98
N ALA A 38 -28.83 -13.95 -38.29
CA ALA A 38 -28.91 -13.85 -36.83
C ALA A 38 -28.06 -14.93 -36.12
N VAL A 39 -27.92 -16.11 -36.72
CA VAL A 39 -27.10 -17.23 -36.19
C VAL A 39 -25.60 -17.01 -36.43
N SER A 40 -25.22 -16.38 -37.54
CA SER A 40 -23.82 -15.99 -37.80
C SER A 40 -23.38 -14.83 -36.90
N PHE A 41 -24.23 -13.82 -36.72
CA PHE A 41 -23.93 -12.64 -35.89
C PHE A 41 -23.82 -12.98 -34.39
N THR A 42 -24.61 -13.94 -33.89
CA THR A 42 -24.53 -14.41 -32.51
C THR A 42 -23.31 -15.29 -32.25
N ARG A 43 -22.88 -16.10 -33.24
CA ARG A 43 -21.62 -16.87 -33.17
C ARG A 43 -20.37 -16.00 -33.16
N GLU A 44 -20.33 -14.97 -34.01
CA GLU A 44 -19.21 -14.03 -34.04
C GLU A 44 -19.10 -13.25 -32.73
N ARG A 45 -20.22 -12.77 -32.20
CA ARG A 45 -20.23 -12.03 -30.93
C ARG A 45 -19.85 -12.93 -29.74
N ALA A 46 -20.32 -14.18 -29.72
CA ALA A 46 -19.94 -15.15 -28.69
C ALA A 46 -18.44 -15.49 -28.75
N ALA A 47 -17.85 -15.63 -29.95
CA ALA A 47 -16.42 -15.86 -30.12
C ALA A 47 -15.57 -14.65 -29.71
N VAL A 48 -16.03 -13.43 -30.00
CA VAL A 48 -15.39 -12.18 -29.56
C VAL A 48 -15.44 -12.04 -28.02
N VAL A 49 -16.57 -12.34 -27.39
CA VAL A 49 -16.70 -12.31 -25.92
C VAL A 49 -15.89 -13.43 -25.26
N ALA A 50 -15.85 -14.63 -25.85
CA ALA A 50 -15.04 -15.76 -25.36
C ALA A 50 -13.53 -15.51 -25.52
N SER A 51 -13.11 -14.85 -26.61
CA SER A 51 -11.71 -14.46 -26.80
C SER A 51 -11.29 -13.30 -25.90
N ALA A 52 -12.18 -12.35 -25.62
CA ALA A 52 -11.95 -11.27 -24.65
C ALA A 52 -11.83 -11.80 -23.21
N THR A 53 -12.68 -12.75 -22.81
CA THR A 53 -12.62 -13.39 -21.49
C THR A 53 -11.40 -14.33 -21.36
N LYS A 54 -11.01 -15.05 -22.40
CA LYS A 54 -9.74 -15.81 -22.44
C LYS A 54 -8.50 -14.89 -22.35
N ARG A 55 -8.52 -13.73 -23.02
CA ARG A 55 -7.45 -12.71 -22.87
C ARG A 55 -7.42 -12.13 -21.46
N ALA A 56 -8.58 -11.76 -20.90
CA ALA A 56 -8.66 -11.20 -19.55
C ALA A 56 -8.19 -12.19 -18.46
N THR A 57 -8.54 -13.48 -18.60
CA THR A 57 -8.10 -14.54 -17.68
C THR A 57 -6.63 -14.94 -17.88
N SER A 58 -6.07 -14.83 -19.10
CA SER A 58 -4.64 -15.07 -19.34
C SER A 58 -3.75 -13.99 -18.72
N TYR A 59 -4.18 -12.72 -18.70
CA TYR A 59 -3.44 -11.64 -18.01
C TYR A 59 -3.41 -11.81 -16.48
N ALA A 60 -4.37 -12.54 -15.90
CA ALA A 60 -4.44 -12.74 -14.46
C ALA A 60 -3.58 -13.91 -13.94
N HIS A 61 -3.24 -14.89 -14.79
CA HIS A 61 -2.62 -16.15 -14.34
C HIS A 61 -1.15 -16.34 -14.72
N THR A 62 -0.59 -15.56 -15.64
CA THR A 62 0.84 -15.59 -15.90
C THR A 62 1.50 -14.33 -15.36
N ASN A 63 2.48 -14.53 -14.47
CA ASN A 63 3.59 -13.61 -14.22
C ASN A 63 3.60 -12.75 -12.92
N ARG A 64 3.05 -13.25 -11.80
CA ARG A 64 3.37 -12.66 -10.47
C ARG A 64 4.88 -12.59 -10.20
N LYS A 65 5.65 -13.58 -10.69
CA LYS A 65 7.12 -13.61 -10.59
C LYS A 65 7.80 -12.60 -11.52
N GLY A 66 7.38 -12.47 -12.78
CA GLY A 66 8.03 -11.56 -13.73
C GLY A 66 7.68 -10.09 -13.53
N LEU A 67 6.48 -9.75 -13.06
CA LEU A 67 6.17 -8.37 -12.67
C LEU A 67 6.99 -7.96 -11.44
N ALA A 68 7.05 -8.82 -10.42
CA ALA A 68 7.88 -8.55 -9.24
C ALA A 68 9.36 -8.38 -9.63
N ALA A 69 9.90 -9.29 -10.46
CA ALA A 69 11.28 -9.21 -10.95
C ALA A 69 11.52 -7.97 -11.85
N PHE A 70 10.52 -7.51 -12.59
CA PHE A 70 10.61 -6.26 -13.35
C PHE A 70 10.68 -5.05 -12.41
N VAL A 71 9.77 -4.97 -11.43
CA VAL A 71 9.72 -3.88 -10.45
C VAL A 71 10.99 -3.83 -9.61
N GLU A 72 11.52 -4.99 -9.17
CA GLU A 72 12.79 -5.06 -8.45
C GLU A 72 13.96 -4.55 -9.29
N ARG A 73 14.08 -4.98 -10.56
CA ARG A 73 15.13 -4.48 -11.47
C ARG A 73 15.03 -2.98 -11.71
N ALA A 74 13.82 -2.45 -11.86
CA ALA A 74 13.60 -1.02 -12.02
C ALA A 74 13.97 -0.24 -10.74
N SER A 75 13.58 -0.77 -9.58
CA SER A 75 13.79 -0.14 -8.27
C SER A 75 15.25 -0.18 -7.82
N ALA A 76 15.99 -1.24 -8.16
CA ALA A 76 17.39 -1.43 -7.77
C ALA A 76 18.29 -0.27 -8.23
N LYS A 77 18.01 0.30 -9.42
CA LYS A 77 18.76 1.45 -9.96
C LYS A 77 18.60 2.73 -9.13
N GLN A 78 17.54 2.83 -8.35
CA GLN A 78 17.22 4.02 -7.54
C GLN A 78 17.73 3.90 -6.10
N MET A 79 18.28 2.74 -5.71
CA MET A 79 18.75 2.52 -4.35
C MET A 79 20.14 3.14 -4.13
N LYS A 80 20.25 4.03 -3.14
CA LYS A 80 21.54 4.51 -2.62
C LYS A 80 22.31 3.38 -1.92
N GLY A 81 23.59 3.22 -2.26
CA GLY A 81 24.50 2.26 -1.60
C GLY A 81 25.06 2.76 -0.26
N ASP A 82 25.35 4.06 -0.17
CA ASP A 82 26.03 4.66 0.98
C ASP A 82 25.04 5.16 2.03
N LEU A 83 24.41 4.22 2.74
CA LEU A 83 23.45 4.52 3.80
C LEU A 83 23.96 4.11 5.17
N ILE A 84 23.79 5.02 6.13
CA ILE A 84 24.00 4.69 7.55
C ILE A 84 22.97 3.64 8.02
N PRO A 85 23.33 2.73 8.92
CA PRO A 85 22.42 1.73 9.44
C PRO A 85 21.38 2.36 10.38
N PHE A 86 20.21 2.72 9.84
CA PHE A 86 19.13 3.33 10.61
C PHE A 86 18.60 2.43 11.74
N ARG A 87 18.46 3.02 12.93
CA ARG A 87 17.89 2.38 14.11
C ARG A 87 16.80 3.25 14.72
N VAL A 88 15.79 2.60 15.27
CA VAL A 88 14.72 3.27 16.01
C VAL A 88 15.28 3.81 17.32
N GLY A 89 14.86 5.01 17.70
CA GLY A 89 15.36 5.76 18.86
C GLY A 89 16.64 6.55 18.59
N MET A 90 17.24 6.42 17.41
CA MET A 90 18.45 7.16 17.03
C MET A 90 18.11 8.63 16.76
N THR A 91 19.01 9.54 17.12
CA THR A 91 18.87 10.95 16.74
C THR A 91 19.54 11.17 15.39
N LEU A 92 18.74 11.61 14.41
CA LEU A 92 19.17 11.88 13.06
C LEU A 92 19.10 13.37 12.78
N LYS A 93 20.12 13.88 12.07
CA LYS A 93 20.08 15.14 11.35
C LYS A 93 19.82 14.83 9.88
N VAL A 94 18.69 15.30 9.37
CA VAL A 94 18.27 15.12 7.98
C VAL A 94 18.45 16.46 7.26
N GLY A 95 19.33 16.55 6.28
CA GLY A 95 19.41 17.70 5.38
C GLY A 95 18.40 17.55 4.26
N VAL A 96 17.42 18.45 4.19
CA VAL A 96 16.43 18.48 3.11
C VAL A 96 16.81 19.61 2.16
N THR A 97 17.14 19.27 0.92
CA THR A 97 17.34 20.28 -0.13
C THR A 97 15.98 20.83 -0.56
N VAL A 98 15.77 22.12 -0.36
CA VAL A 98 14.56 22.85 -0.75
C VAL A 98 14.94 23.88 -1.80
N ALA A 99 14.22 23.89 -2.92
CA ALA A 99 14.34 24.89 -3.96
C ALA A 99 13.27 25.97 -3.75
N GLU A 100 13.68 27.23 -3.66
CA GLU A 100 12.80 28.38 -3.54
C GLU A 100 13.09 29.32 -4.72
N GLY A 101 12.23 29.23 -5.75
CA GLY A 101 12.47 29.88 -7.03
C GLY A 101 13.78 29.38 -7.66
N ASN A 102 14.74 30.30 -7.83
CA ASN A 102 16.03 30.02 -8.48
C ASN A 102 17.15 29.62 -7.49
N LYS A 103 16.89 29.60 -6.18
CA LYS A 103 17.91 29.30 -5.15
C LYS A 103 17.61 27.97 -4.46
N THR A 104 18.65 27.18 -4.24
CA THR A 104 18.57 25.94 -3.45
C THR A 104 19.25 26.14 -2.10
N ARG A 105 18.60 25.69 -1.02
CA ARG A 105 19.19 25.64 0.33
C ARG A 105 18.95 24.30 0.99
N VAL A 106 19.81 23.94 1.94
CA VAL A 106 19.63 22.74 2.76
C VAL A 106 18.97 23.14 4.08
N GLN A 107 17.75 22.67 4.31
CA GLN A 107 17.06 22.83 5.58
C GLN A 107 17.37 21.63 6.50
N PRO A 108 18.07 21.83 7.63
CA PRO A 108 18.33 20.75 8.57
C PRO A 108 17.09 20.43 9.40
N TYR A 109 16.78 19.15 9.52
CA TYR A 109 15.74 18.61 10.39
C TYR A 109 16.36 17.57 11.33
N GLU A 110 16.53 17.97 12.58
CA GLU A 110 17.08 17.12 13.63
C GLU A 110 15.99 16.57 14.54
N GLY A 111 16.01 15.26 14.80
CA GLY A 111 15.07 14.65 15.73
C GLY A 111 15.30 13.15 15.94
N VAL A 112 14.41 12.54 16.72
CA VAL A 112 14.48 11.12 17.06
C VAL A 112 13.71 10.29 16.04
N VAL A 113 14.32 9.21 15.56
CA VAL A 113 13.64 8.22 14.71
C VAL A 113 12.64 7.44 15.55
N ILE A 114 11.35 7.61 15.27
CA ILE A 114 10.30 6.92 16.00
C ILE A 114 9.81 5.67 15.28
N ALA A 115 9.99 5.60 13.96
CA ALA A 115 9.60 4.45 13.16
C ALA A 115 10.46 4.36 11.90
N ILE A 116 10.66 3.13 11.43
CA ILE A 116 11.30 2.83 10.15
C ILE A 116 10.36 1.89 9.41
N HIS A 117 9.98 2.26 8.20
CA HIS A 117 9.22 1.39 7.30
C HIS A 117 10.17 0.85 6.24
N ARG A 118 10.43 -0.45 6.26
CA ARG A 118 11.36 -1.12 5.32
C ARG A 118 10.57 -1.68 4.16
N ALA A 119 10.77 -1.13 2.96
CA ALA A 119 10.05 -1.51 1.75
C ALA A 119 10.91 -1.30 0.50
N GLY A 120 12.15 -1.81 0.51
CA GLY A 120 13.10 -1.64 -0.60
C GLY A 120 13.34 -0.17 -0.91
N VAL A 121 13.10 0.25 -2.15
CA VAL A 121 13.23 1.65 -2.60
C VAL A 121 12.29 2.61 -1.87
N ALA A 122 11.12 2.13 -1.42
CA ALA A 122 10.13 2.90 -0.67
C ALA A 122 10.40 2.90 0.85
N THR A 123 11.63 2.55 1.26
CA THR A 123 12.01 2.61 2.67
C THR A 123 11.96 4.05 3.17
N THR A 124 11.25 4.27 4.27
CA THR A 124 11.09 5.59 4.89
C THR A 124 11.47 5.55 6.36
N VAL A 125 11.92 6.70 6.87
CA VAL A 125 12.18 6.94 8.29
C VAL A 125 11.29 8.06 8.79
N THR A 126 10.62 7.83 9.92
CA THR A 126 9.81 8.85 10.58
C THR A 126 10.61 9.47 11.70
N VAL A 127 10.87 10.77 11.60
CA VAL A 127 11.66 11.53 12.56
C VAL A 127 10.73 12.50 13.28
N ARG A 128 10.82 12.54 14.62
CA ARG A 128 10.03 13.41 15.49
C ARG A 128 10.94 14.40 16.20
N LYS A 129 10.54 15.67 16.25
CA LYS A 129 11.14 16.69 17.09
C LYS A 129 10.08 17.60 17.70
N THR A 130 10.39 18.21 18.83
CA THR A 130 9.59 19.32 19.34
C THR A 130 10.21 20.62 18.84
N MET A 131 9.43 21.44 18.13
CA MET A 131 9.86 22.74 17.62
C MET A 131 8.90 23.80 18.15
N GLN A 132 9.41 24.81 18.84
CA GLN A 132 8.60 25.92 19.38
C GLN A 132 7.37 25.44 20.19
N GLY A 133 7.54 24.38 20.99
CA GLY A 133 6.46 23.79 21.78
C GLY A 133 5.55 22.79 21.04
N PHE A 134 5.61 22.72 19.71
CA PHE A 134 4.80 21.81 18.92
C PHE A 134 5.58 20.55 18.54
N GLY A 135 4.95 19.38 18.67
CA GLY A 135 5.52 18.11 18.21
C GLY A 135 5.39 17.99 16.69
N VAL A 136 6.50 18.13 15.97
CA VAL A 136 6.55 17.99 14.51
C VAL A 136 7.09 16.60 14.18
N GLU A 137 6.40 15.91 13.27
CA GLU A 137 6.86 14.64 12.70
C GLU A 137 6.99 14.80 11.18
N ARG A 138 8.08 14.27 10.63
CA ARG A 138 8.28 14.20 9.17
C ARG A 138 8.71 12.80 8.76
N VAL A 139 8.20 12.37 7.62
CA VAL A 139 8.56 11.09 7.00
C VAL A 139 9.51 11.36 5.85
N PHE A 140 10.68 10.76 5.88
CA PHE A 140 11.72 10.95 4.86
C PHE A 140 11.96 9.64 4.09
N PRO A 141 11.89 9.66 2.75
CA PRO A 141 12.33 8.54 1.93
C PRO A 141 13.86 8.43 1.98
N VAL A 142 14.35 7.25 2.35
CA VAL A 142 15.78 7.01 2.58
C VAL A 142 16.61 7.14 1.30
N HIS A 143 16.04 6.72 0.17
CA HIS A 143 16.72 6.73 -1.12
C HIS A 143 16.49 8.03 -1.92
N SER A 144 15.74 9.01 -1.39
CA SER A 144 15.50 10.27 -2.11
C SER A 144 16.79 11.09 -2.26
N PRO A 145 17.11 11.64 -3.45
CA PRO A 145 18.30 12.49 -3.65
C PRO A 145 18.23 13.81 -2.86
N LEU A 146 17.03 14.26 -2.50
CA LEU A 146 16.81 15.51 -1.77
C LEU A 146 17.12 15.38 -0.27
N CYS A 147 17.35 14.18 0.22
CA CYS A 147 17.60 13.91 1.64
C CYS A 147 19.03 13.40 1.85
N THR A 148 19.75 14.08 2.74
CA THR A 148 21.02 13.63 3.32
C THR A 148 20.80 13.25 4.78
N PHE A 149 21.44 12.17 5.23
CA PHE A 149 21.23 11.61 6.57
C PHE A 149 22.56 11.54 7.32
N GLU A 150 22.59 12.14 8.51
CA GLU A 150 23.75 12.12 9.41
C GLU A 150 23.32 11.66 10.80
N GLU A 151 24.05 10.71 11.39
CA GLU A 151 23.89 10.36 12.79
C GLU A 151 24.59 11.41 13.67
N ILE A 152 23.88 11.89 14.68
CA ILE A 152 24.42 12.91 15.57
C ILE A 152 25.40 12.27 16.55
N ARG A 153 26.67 12.66 16.42
CA ARG A 153 27.75 12.21 17.30
C ARG A 153 27.47 12.68 18.73
N GLY A 154 27.66 11.78 19.70
CA GLY A 154 27.45 12.08 21.12
C GLY A 154 26.04 11.81 21.64
N ALA A 155 25.07 11.47 20.78
CA ALA A 155 23.74 11.03 21.23
C ALA A 155 23.73 9.64 21.90
N GLY A 156 24.83 8.90 21.76
CA GLY A 156 25.03 7.52 22.23
C GLY A 156 24.07 6.51 21.60
N LYS A 157 24.21 5.23 21.94
CA LYS A 157 23.36 4.19 21.36
C LYS A 157 22.01 4.14 22.10
N PRO A 158 20.88 4.37 21.42
CA PRO A 158 19.57 4.34 22.06
C PRO A 158 19.21 2.93 22.52
N VAL A 159 18.70 2.80 23.74
CA VAL A 159 18.21 1.54 24.31
C VAL A 159 16.69 1.55 24.25
N VAL A 160 16.15 1.02 23.16
CA VAL A 160 14.71 0.89 22.94
C VAL A 160 14.33 -0.57 22.70
N ARG A 161 13.17 -0.98 23.22
CA ARG A 161 12.65 -2.35 23.07
C ARG A 161 11.57 -2.47 22.00
N ARG A 162 10.97 -1.34 21.57
CA ARG A 162 9.87 -1.30 20.60
C ARG A 162 10.38 -0.90 19.22
N ALA A 163 9.82 -1.52 18.18
CA ALA A 163 10.10 -1.17 16.79
C ALA A 163 9.46 0.17 16.35
N LYS A 164 8.42 0.63 17.05
CA LYS A 164 7.77 1.93 16.83
C LYS A 164 7.57 2.65 18.17
N LEU A 165 8.06 3.88 18.27
CA LEU A 165 8.06 4.69 19.49
C LEU A 165 6.90 5.71 19.51
N PHE A 166 5.71 5.31 19.05
CA PHE A 166 4.55 6.21 19.00
C PHE A 166 4.11 6.71 20.38
N TYR A 167 4.52 6.04 21.46
CA TYR A 167 4.29 6.52 22.82
C TYR A 167 4.95 7.88 23.09
N LEU A 168 6.05 8.23 22.38
CA LEU A 168 6.70 9.54 22.48
C LEU A 168 5.83 10.71 22.02
N ARG A 169 4.69 10.45 21.37
CA ARG A 169 3.69 11.48 21.02
C ARG A 169 2.98 12.06 22.24
N LYS A 170 2.78 11.23 23.26
CA LYS A 170 2.07 11.58 24.49
C LYS A 170 3.00 12.13 25.58
N LEU A 171 4.31 12.00 25.39
CA LEU A 171 5.32 12.40 26.37
C LEU A 171 5.94 13.74 26.01
N VAL A 172 6.25 14.55 27.02
CA VAL A 172 6.81 15.89 26.86
C VAL A 172 8.03 16.07 27.78
N GLY A 173 8.98 16.92 27.37
CA GLY A 173 10.14 17.30 28.17
C GLY A 173 11.00 16.09 28.57
N LYS A 174 11.31 15.98 29.86
CA LYS A 174 12.20 14.94 30.40
C LYS A 174 11.67 13.52 30.17
N GLN A 175 10.34 13.34 30.15
CA GLN A 175 9.72 12.03 29.94
C GLN A 175 9.91 11.49 28.53
N ALA A 176 10.05 12.38 27.53
CA ALA A 176 10.28 12.00 26.15
C ALA A 176 11.75 11.61 25.87
N ARG A 177 12.66 11.81 26.83
CA ARG A 177 14.08 11.46 26.65
C ARG A 177 14.26 9.95 26.69
N LEU A 178 14.86 9.40 25.64
CA LEU A 178 15.19 7.99 25.57
C LEU A 178 16.43 7.67 26.42
N LYS A 179 16.47 6.46 26.98
CA LYS A 179 17.66 5.94 27.66
C LYS A 179 18.73 5.63 26.61
N THR A 180 19.96 6.03 26.89
CA THR A 180 21.10 5.88 25.99
C THR A 180 22.22 5.14 26.69
N ARG A 181 22.92 4.26 25.95
CA ARG A 181 24.18 3.66 26.38
C ARG A 181 25.35 4.29 25.63
N PHE A 182 26.30 4.85 26.38
CA PHE A 182 27.58 5.28 25.83
C PHE A 182 28.51 4.07 25.80
N VAL A 183 29.04 3.74 24.63
CA VAL A 183 30.12 2.75 24.52
C VAL A 183 31.41 3.56 24.55
N ALA A 184 32.26 3.31 25.54
CA ALA A 184 33.61 3.87 25.54
C ALA A 184 34.32 3.42 24.26
N LYS A 185 34.93 4.36 23.52
CA LYS A 185 35.78 4.01 22.37
C LYS A 185 36.90 3.13 22.92
N LYS A 186 37.04 1.90 22.42
CA LYS A 186 38.35 1.23 22.52
C LYS A 186 39.26 2.01 21.59
N ASP A 187 40.30 2.61 22.14
CA ASP A 187 41.34 3.27 21.36
C ASP A 187 41.85 2.26 20.34
N GLN A 188 41.58 2.53 19.07
CA GLN A 188 42.26 1.80 18.01
C GLN A 188 43.70 2.30 18.04
N ALA A 189 44.54 1.59 18.78
CA ALA A 189 45.98 1.77 18.75
C ALA A 189 46.41 1.71 17.28
N LYS A 190 46.91 2.83 16.78
CA LYS A 190 47.56 2.93 15.47
C LYS A 190 48.61 1.83 15.40
N LYS A 191 48.49 0.96 14.40
CA LYS A 191 49.56 0.07 13.97
C LYS A 191 50.18 0.66 12.71
#